data_AF-A0A967MF21-F1
#
_entry.id   AF-A0A967MF21-F1
#
_cell.length_a   1.000
_cell.length_b   1.000
_cell.length_c   1.000
_cell.angle_alpha   90.00
_cell.angle_beta   90.00
_cell.angle_gamma   90.00
#
_symmetry.space_group_name_H-M   'P 1'
#
loop_
_entity.id
_entity.type
_entity.pdbx_description
1 polymer ?
#
loop_
_entity_poly.entity_id
_entity_poly.type
_entity_poly.pdbx_seq_one_letter_code
_entity_poly.pdbx_strand_id
1 'polypeptide(L)'
;FAPLPPSEDPADVAASVGYPVVVKPLSLSGSRGVIRADDPDELSSAVERIRRILADAGEDPDGPLIVERYMPGPEVSVEGILWNGELEVLATFDKPDTPDGPYFEETIFVTPTHLDPDVRDDVHRVTAAAASSIGLREGPIHAELR
;
A
#
# COMPACT_ATOMS: atom_id res chain seq x y z
N PHE A 1 -8.19 5.25 -5.80
CA PHE A 1 -8.07 3.83 -6.16
C PHE A 1 -9.39 3.36 -6.74
N ALA A 2 -9.40 2.21 -7.43
CA ALA A 2 -10.58 1.54 -7.94
C ALA A 2 -10.39 0.01 -7.85
N PRO A 3 -11.40 -0.77 -7.45
CA PRO A 3 -11.38 -2.22 -7.59
C PRO A 3 -11.22 -2.62 -9.06
N LEU A 4 -10.49 -3.70 -9.33
CA LEU A 4 -10.36 -4.30 -10.66
C LEU A 4 -10.90 -5.73 -10.61
N PRO A 5 -12.19 -5.93 -10.89
CA PRO A 5 -12.76 -7.28 -11.00
C PRO A 5 -12.29 -7.95 -12.31
N PRO A 6 -12.27 -9.30 -12.38
CA PRO A 6 -11.77 -10.02 -13.56
C PRO A 6 -12.53 -9.75 -14.87
N SER A 7 -13.77 -9.26 -14.76
CA SER A 7 -14.64 -8.95 -15.90
C SER A 7 -14.39 -7.59 -16.53
N GLU A 8 -13.60 -6.73 -15.89
CA GLU A 8 -13.33 -5.37 -16.38
C GLU A 8 -11.96 -5.27 -17.05
N ASP A 9 -11.85 -4.38 -18.05
CA ASP A 9 -10.58 -4.07 -18.70
C ASP A 9 -9.71 -3.23 -17.74
N PRO A 10 -8.49 -3.68 -17.40
CA PRO A 10 -7.57 -2.92 -16.56
C PRO A 10 -7.34 -1.48 -17.05
N ALA A 11 -7.30 -1.26 -18.37
CA ALA A 11 -7.06 0.06 -18.94
C ALA A 11 -8.21 1.05 -18.65
N ASP A 12 -9.46 0.59 -18.68
CA ASP A 12 -10.63 1.41 -18.37
C ASP A 12 -10.66 1.81 -16.89
N VAL A 13 -10.37 0.85 -16.01
CA VAL A 13 -10.25 1.11 -14.57
C VAL A 13 -9.11 2.09 -14.30
N ALA A 14 -7.95 1.89 -14.91
CA ALA A 14 -6.79 2.77 -14.74
C ALA A 14 -7.01 4.17 -15.30
N ALA A 15 -7.78 4.34 -16.38
CA ALA A 15 -8.12 5.65 -16.92
C ALA A 15 -8.92 6.51 -15.92
N SER A 16 -9.74 5.88 -15.07
CA SER A 16 -10.48 6.58 -13.99
C SER A 16 -9.57 6.99 -12.82
N VAL A 17 -8.46 6.27 -12.62
CA VAL A 17 -7.49 6.51 -11.54
C VAL A 17 -6.36 7.45 -11.97
N GLY A 18 -5.93 7.39 -13.23
CA GLY A 18 -4.81 8.14 -13.81
C GLY A 18 -3.44 7.52 -13.51
N TYR A 19 -2.65 7.31 -14.57
CA TYR A 19 -1.28 6.82 -14.51
C TYR A 19 -0.30 7.85 -13.89
N PRO A 20 0.82 7.39 -13.29
CA PRO A 20 1.17 6.00 -13.05
C PRO A 20 0.28 5.34 -11.98
N VAL A 21 0.04 4.04 -12.13
CA VAL A 21 -0.80 3.26 -11.21
C VAL A 21 -0.01 2.13 -10.54
N VAL A 22 -0.47 1.69 -9.38
CA VAL A 22 -0.04 0.45 -8.72
C VAL A 22 -1.21 -0.52 -8.73
N VAL A 23 -1.00 -1.71 -9.26
CA VAL A 23 -1.96 -2.83 -9.19
C VAL A 23 -1.48 -3.84 -8.14
N LYS A 24 -2.39 -4.32 -7.30
CA LYS A 24 -2.07 -5.32 -6.26
C LYS A 24 -3.24 -6.28 -5.98
N PRO A 25 -2.95 -7.54 -5.61
CA PRO A 25 -3.97 -8.47 -5.12
C PRO A 25 -4.40 -8.11 -3.70
N LEU A 26 -5.68 -8.36 -3.37
CA LEU A 26 -6.22 -8.11 -2.04
C LEU A 26 -5.88 -9.21 -1.01
N SER A 27 -5.44 -10.39 -1.46
CA SER A 27 -5.25 -11.58 -0.61
C SER A 27 -3.80 -11.83 -0.18
N LEU A 28 -2.82 -11.06 -0.65
CA LEU A 28 -1.40 -11.28 -0.35
C LEU A 28 -0.78 -10.18 0.52
N SER A 29 0.42 -10.45 1.03
CA SER A 29 1.22 -9.53 1.86
C SER A 29 2.70 -9.56 1.45
N GLY A 30 3.52 -8.69 2.06
CA GLY A 30 4.97 -8.62 1.80
C GLY A 30 5.30 -8.18 0.37
N SER A 31 4.55 -7.21 -0.16
CA SER A 31 4.67 -6.68 -1.52
C SER A 31 4.48 -7.70 -2.66
N ARG A 32 4.01 -8.91 -2.35
CA ARG A 32 3.78 -9.96 -3.36
C ARG A 32 2.67 -9.55 -4.32
N GLY A 33 3.03 -9.28 -5.56
CA GLY A 33 2.10 -8.87 -6.60
C GLY A 33 1.72 -7.38 -6.53
N VAL A 34 2.43 -6.56 -5.75
CA VAL A 34 2.29 -5.10 -5.80
C VAL A 34 3.21 -4.59 -6.92
N ILE A 35 2.63 -4.08 -8.01
CA ILE A 35 3.38 -3.73 -9.23
C ILE A 35 2.93 -2.36 -9.75
N ARG A 36 3.89 -1.45 -9.97
CA ARG A 36 3.64 -0.18 -10.67
C ARG A 36 3.64 -0.39 -12.19
N ALA A 37 2.72 0.29 -12.85
CA ALA A 37 2.63 0.41 -14.29
C ALA A 37 2.45 1.88 -14.68
N ASP A 38 3.26 2.34 -15.64
CA ASP A 38 3.24 3.72 -16.14
C ASP A 38 2.30 3.89 -17.33
N ASP A 39 1.90 2.80 -17.99
CA ASP A 39 1.01 2.79 -19.15
C ASP A 39 0.11 1.52 -19.23
N PRO A 40 -0.85 1.46 -20.17
CA PRO A 40 -1.75 0.31 -20.33
C PRO A 40 -1.08 -1.03 -20.67
N ASP A 41 0.04 -1.01 -21.40
CA ASP A 41 0.75 -2.24 -21.79
C ASP A 41 1.49 -2.83 -20.59
N GLU A 42 2.11 -1.98 -19.78
CA GLU A 42 2.72 -2.37 -18.50
C GLU A 42 1.67 -2.88 -17.51
N LEU A 43 0.49 -2.24 -17.44
CA LEU A 43 -0.59 -2.66 -16.56
C LEU A 43 -1.11 -4.05 -16.93
N SER A 44 -1.33 -4.29 -18.22
CA SER A 44 -1.76 -5.60 -18.73
C SER A 44 -0.73 -6.68 -18.37
N SER A 45 0.55 -6.38 -18.55
CA SER A 45 1.66 -7.27 -18.20
C SER A 45 1.74 -7.54 -16.68
N ALA A 46 1.48 -6.52 -15.86
CA ALA A 46 1.45 -6.62 -14.41
C ALA A 46 0.31 -7.52 -13.92
N VAL A 47 -0.89 -7.38 -14.48
CA VAL A 47 -2.05 -8.22 -14.15
C VAL A 47 -1.76 -9.70 -14.44
N GLU A 48 -1.24 -10.03 -15.62
CA GLU A 48 -0.88 -11.43 -15.95
C GLU A 48 0.22 -11.99 -15.05
N ARG A 49 1.15 -11.14 -14.59
CA ARG A 49 2.16 -11.55 -13.60
C ARG A 49 1.51 -11.82 -12.24
N ILE A 50 0.59 -10.98 -11.79
CA ILE A 50 -0.12 -11.16 -10.52
C ILE A 50 -0.95 -12.44 -10.53
N ARG A 51 -1.66 -12.75 -11.63
CA ARG A 51 -2.40 -14.02 -11.77
C ARG A 51 -1.52 -15.25 -11.51
N ARG A 52 -0.30 -15.25 -12.06
CA ARG A 52 0.69 -16.33 -11.82
C ARG A 52 1.16 -16.36 -10.36
N ILE A 53 1.43 -15.19 -9.77
CA ILE A 53 1.82 -15.09 -8.34
C ILE A 53 0.72 -15.64 -7.42
N LEU A 54 -0.55 -15.35 -7.72
CA LEU A 54 -1.71 -15.88 -7.00
C LEU A 54 -1.80 -17.40 -7.14
N ALA A 55 -1.70 -17.92 -8.37
CA ALA A 55 -1.68 -19.35 -8.62
C ALA A 55 -0.57 -20.07 -7.84
N ASP A 56 0.65 -19.53 -7.87
CA ASP A 56 1.81 -20.07 -7.15
C ASP A 56 1.63 -19.99 -5.61
N ALA A 57 0.82 -19.04 -5.13
CA ALA A 57 0.45 -18.90 -3.73
C ALA A 57 -0.65 -19.88 -3.28
N GLY A 58 -1.29 -20.60 -4.22
CA GLY A 58 -2.48 -21.40 -3.96
C GLY A 58 -3.77 -20.57 -3.82
N GLU A 59 -3.74 -19.30 -4.24
CA GLU A 59 -4.91 -18.41 -4.30
C GLU A 59 -5.64 -18.54 -5.64
N ASP A 60 -6.85 -17.99 -5.74
CA ASP A 60 -7.57 -17.85 -7.01
C ASP A 60 -6.77 -16.94 -7.97
N PRO A 61 -6.33 -17.43 -9.15
CA PRO A 61 -5.60 -16.61 -10.12
C PRO A 61 -6.41 -15.41 -10.64
N ASP A 62 -7.74 -15.51 -10.61
CA ASP A 62 -8.67 -14.43 -10.96
C ASP A 62 -9.25 -13.76 -9.70
N GLY A 63 -8.54 -13.86 -8.57
CA GLY A 63 -8.88 -13.17 -7.34
C GLY A 63 -8.94 -11.64 -7.53
N PRO A 64 -9.67 -10.93 -6.65
CA PRO A 64 -9.90 -9.49 -6.81
C PRO A 64 -8.58 -8.70 -6.70
N LEU A 65 -8.40 -7.77 -7.64
CA LEU A 65 -7.30 -6.81 -7.65
C LEU A 65 -7.81 -5.41 -7.31
N ILE A 66 -6.88 -4.52 -6.99
CA ILE A 66 -7.13 -3.08 -6.83
C ILE A 66 -6.08 -2.30 -7.62
N VAL A 67 -6.54 -1.22 -8.25
CA VAL A 67 -5.69 -0.25 -8.96
C VAL A 67 -5.69 1.06 -8.20
N GLU A 68 -4.51 1.51 -7.79
CA GLU A 68 -4.30 2.73 -7.01
C GLU A 68 -3.43 3.68 -7.81
N ARG A 69 -3.59 4.99 -7.61
CA ARG A 69 -2.66 5.95 -8.20
C ARG A 69 -1.34 5.82 -7.44
N TYR A 70 -0.22 5.73 -8.15
CA TYR A 70 1.08 5.75 -7.51
C TYR A 70 1.31 7.09 -6.81
N MET A 71 1.76 7.02 -5.56
CA MET A 71 2.09 8.19 -4.74
C MET A 71 3.61 8.29 -4.62
N PRO A 72 4.26 9.27 -5.29
CA PRO A 72 5.70 9.47 -5.14
C PRO A 72 6.00 10.11 -3.79
N GLY A 73 7.22 9.91 -3.31
CA GLY A 73 7.70 10.51 -2.06
C GLY A 73 8.23 9.49 -1.08
N PRO A 74 8.83 9.97 0.03
CA PRO A 74 9.36 9.11 1.06
C PRO A 74 8.24 8.30 1.71
N GLU A 75 8.59 7.10 2.17
CA GLU A 75 7.68 6.25 2.91
C GLU A 75 8.11 6.11 4.36
N VAL A 76 7.13 6.05 5.25
CA VAL A 76 7.34 5.78 6.67
C VAL A 76 6.36 4.74 7.16
N SER A 77 6.74 4.01 8.21
CA SER A 77 5.82 3.16 8.95
C SER A 77 5.62 3.64 10.39
N VAL A 78 4.40 3.50 10.89
CA VAL A 78 4.01 3.80 12.26
C VAL A 78 3.58 2.51 12.93
N GLU A 79 4.26 2.16 14.02
CA GLU A 79 3.87 1.09 14.93
C GLU A 79 3.17 1.71 16.14
N GLY A 80 2.00 1.18 16.47
CA GLY A 80 1.22 1.68 17.60
C GLY A 80 0.32 0.63 18.22
N ILE A 81 -0.32 1.00 19.32
CA ILE A 81 -1.38 0.22 19.95
C ILE A 81 -2.63 1.08 20.08
N LEU A 82 -3.77 0.52 19.70
CA LEU A 82 -5.07 1.11 19.94
C LEU A 82 -5.61 0.60 21.28
N TRP A 83 -6.12 1.53 22.09
CA TRP A 83 -6.86 1.23 23.30
C TRP A 83 -8.10 2.12 23.39
N ASN A 84 -9.28 1.53 23.45
CA ASN A 84 -10.57 2.23 23.40
C ASN A 84 -10.77 3.16 22.19
N GLY A 85 -10.06 2.92 21.09
CA GLY A 85 -10.08 3.75 19.87
C GLY A 85 -9.06 4.90 19.87
N GLU A 86 -8.27 5.06 20.92
CA GLU A 86 -7.17 6.02 20.98
C GLU A 86 -5.86 5.35 20.57
N LEU A 87 -5.10 6.00 19.68
CA LEU A 87 -3.82 5.51 19.20
C LEU A 87 -2.68 5.99 20.10
N GLU A 88 -1.96 5.04 20.69
CA GLU A 88 -0.65 5.27 21.29
C GLU A 88 0.43 4.84 20.30
N VAL A 89 1.19 5.80 19.77
CA VAL A 89 2.31 5.54 18.86
C VAL A 89 3.51 5.04 19.67
N LEU A 90 4.05 3.89 19.28
CA LEU A 90 5.23 3.27 19.91
C LEU A 90 6.51 3.64 19.18
N ALA A 91 6.47 3.63 17.84
CA ALA A 91 7.62 3.97 17.01
C ALA A 91 7.16 4.49 15.64
N THR A 92 7.98 5.35 15.06
CA THR A 92 7.93 5.70 13.64
C THR A 92 9.25 5.32 13.01
N PHE A 93 9.20 4.63 11.88
CA PHE A 93 10.36 4.18 11.13
C PHE A 93 10.45 4.94 9.81
N ASP A 94 11.62 5.49 9.52
CA ASP A 94 11.94 5.96 8.19
C ASP A 94 12.33 4.75 7.31
N LYS A 95 11.92 4.79 6.03
CA LYS A 95 12.23 3.75 5.05
C LYS A 95 13.13 4.33 3.95
N PRO A 96 14.43 4.59 4.23
CA PRO A 96 15.32 5.18 3.23
C PRO A 96 15.45 4.29 1.99
N ASP A 97 15.80 4.90 0.86
CA ASP A 97 15.96 4.22 -0.43
C ASP A 97 14.70 3.44 -0.86
N THR A 98 13.51 3.99 -0.57
CA THR A 98 12.24 3.36 -0.96
C THR A 98 12.17 3.22 -2.48
N PRO A 99 11.87 2.02 -3.02
CA PRO A 99 11.74 1.86 -4.46
C PRO A 99 10.59 2.70 -5.05
N ASP A 100 10.84 3.30 -6.21
CA ASP A 100 9.81 3.98 -7.02
C ASP A 100 9.08 3.01 -7.97
N GLY A 101 9.37 1.71 -7.89
CA GLY A 101 8.81 0.67 -8.74
C GLY A 101 9.81 0.09 -9.76
N PRO A 102 9.37 -0.87 -10.59
CA PRO A 102 8.00 -1.39 -10.66
C PRO A 102 7.62 -2.29 -9.48
N TYR A 103 8.59 -2.73 -8.67
CA TYR A 103 8.38 -3.55 -7.48
C TYR A 103 8.73 -2.77 -6.21
N PHE A 104 8.22 -3.22 -5.07
CA PHE A 104 8.25 -2.50 -3.78
C PHE A 104 8.77 -3.39 -2.66
N GLU A 105 9.86 -4.11 -2.90
CA GLU A 105 10.53 -4.88 -1.85
C GLU A 105 11.06 -3.95 -0.76
N GLU A 106 10.77 -4.32 0.48
CA GLU A 106 11.28 -3.61 1.64
C GLU A 106 12.80 -3.74 1.76
N THR A 107 13.48 -2.65 2.10
CA THR A 107 14.93 -2.62 2.23
C THR A 107 15.38 -2.45 3.68
N ILE A 108 15.09 -1.29 4.28
CA ILE A 108 15.67 -0.85 5.55
C ILE A 108 14.62 -0.09 6.36
N PHE A 109 14.58 -0.33 7.67
CA PHE A 109 13.85 0.48 8.64
C PHE A 109 14.82 1.18 9.58
N VAL A 110 14.63 2.48 9.79
CA VAL A 110 15.44 3.30 10.71
C VAL A 110 14.55 3.92 11.78
N THR A 111 14.92 3.76 13.05
CA THR A 111 14.22 4.36 14.19
C THR A 111 15.24 4.93 15.20
N PRO A 112 14.96 6.08 15.85
CA PRO A 112 13.77 6.91 15.70
C PRO A 112 13.75 7.65 14.35
N THR A 113 12.55 8.05 13.92
CA THR A 113 12.36 8.87 12.70
C THR A 113 13.13 10.19 12.76
N HIS A 114 13.63 10.62 11.60
CA HIS A 114 14.26 11.92 11.36
C HIS A 114 13.29 12.95 10.75
N LEU A 115 12.00 12.64 10.65
CA LEU A 115 10.99 13.58 10.17
C LEU A 115 10.99 14.87 10.99
N ASP A 116 10.71 15.99 10.32
CA ASP A 116 10.42 17.24 10.99
C ASP A 116 9.24 17.06 11.96
N PRO A 117 9.26 17.69 13.16
CA PRO A 117 8.22 17.48 14.17
C PRO A 117 6.79 17.69 13.65
N ASP A 118 6.58 18.72 12.84
CA ASP A 118 5.26 19.01 12.26
C ASP A 118 4.79 17.89 11.31
N VAL A 119 5.70 17.35 10.49
CA VAL A 119 5.40 16.24 9.56
C VAL A 119 5.13 14.96 10.33
N ARG A 120 5.91 14.68 11.39
CA ARG A 120 5.68 13.53 12.26
C ARG A 120 4.31 13.60 12.93
N ASP A 121 3.94 14.76 13.45
CA ASP A 121 2.65 14.95 14.12
C ASP A 121 1.48 14.83 13.12
N ASP A 122 1.68 15.26 11.87
CA ASP A 122 0.74 15.04 10.76
C ASP A 122 0.59 13.54 10.42
N VAL A 123 1.69 12.80 10.33
CA VAL A 123 1.71 11.34 10.13
C VAL A 123 0.93 10.63 11.23
N HIS A 124 1.18 10.97 12.50
CA HIS A 124 0.47 10.35 13.63
C HIS A 124 -1.03 10.66 13.60
N ARG A 125 -1.40 11.90 13.27
CA ARG A 125 -2.79 12.33 13.15
C ARG A 125 -3.52 11.60 12.01
N VAL A 126 -2.88 11.45 10.86
CA VAL A 126 -3.47 10.72 9.71
C VAL A 126 -3.64 9.24 10.06
N THR A 127 -2.66 8.61 10.70
CA THR A 127 -2.77 7.21 11.15
C THR A 127 -3.94 7.02 12.12
N ALA A 128 -4.07 7.88 13.14
CA ALA A 128 -5.18 7.82 14.08
C ALA A 128 -6.54 8.02 13.39
N ALA A 129 -6.63 9.00 12.48
CA ALA A 129 -7.85 9.26 11.72
C ALA A 129 -8.24 8.08 10.82
N ALA A 130 -7.25 7.46 10.15
CA ALA A 130 -7.47 6.28 9.31
C ALA A 130 -8.00 5.11 10.16
N ALA A 131 -7.33 4.77 11.27
CA ALA A 131 -7.76 3.71 12.17
C ALA A 131 -9.19 3.93 12.69
N SER A 132 -9.52 5.16 13.09
CA SER A 132 -10.86 5.53 13.54
C SER A 132 -11.91 5.39 12.43
N SER A 133 -11.57 5.80 11.20
CA SER A 133 -12.51 5.78 10.06
C SER A 133 -12.97 4.39 9.65
N ILE A 134 -12.13 3.37 9.88
CA ILE A 134 -12.45 1.96 9.63
C ILE A 134 -12.93 1.23 10.89
N GLY A 135 -13.12 1.94 12.01
CA GLY A 135 -13.72 1.41 13.23
C GLY A 135 -12.79 0.54 14.09
N LEU A 136 -11.46 0.63 13.92
CA LEU A 136 -10.53 -0.06 14.82
C LEU A 136 -10.58 0.55 16.23
N ARG A 137 -10.49 -0.32 17.25
CA ARG A 137 -10.63 0.10 18.65
C ARG A 137 -9.56 -0.43 19.59
N GLU A 138 -9.09 -1.64 19.36
CA GLU A 138 -8.20 -2.36 20.28
C GLU A 138 -7.12 -3.11 19.49
N GLY A 139 -5.90 -3.16 20.01
CA GLY A 139 -4.82 -4.02 19.52
C GLY A 139 -3.71 -3.29 18.76
N PRO A 140 -2.64 -4.01 18.37
CA PRO A 140 -1.51 -3.42 17.67
C PRO A 140 -1.92 -2.99 16.25
N ILE A 141 -1.31 -1.91 15.78
CA ILE A 141 -1.41 -1.48 14.38
C ILE A 141 -0.03 -1.26 13.79
N HIS A 142 0.05 -1.59 12.50
CA HIS A 142 1.13 -1.20 11.60
C HIS A 142 0.48 -0.38 10.48
N ALA A 143 0.95 0.84 10.26
CA ALA A 143 0.47 1.71 9.21
C ALA A 143 1.63 2.20 8.35
N GLU A 144 1.48 2.14 7.03
CA GLU A 144 2.45 2.66 6.06
C GLU A 144 1.86 3.93 5.40
N LEU A 145 2.69 4.95 5.25
CA LEU A 145 2.27 6.27 4.76
C LEU A 145 3.28 6.82 3.75
N ARG A 146 2.74 7.53 2.75
CA ARG A 146 3.45 8.39 1.79
C ARG A 146 2.73 9.73 1.66
#